data_AF-A0A8H7WJZ0-F1
#
_entry.id   AF-A0A8H7WJZ0-F1
#
_cell.length_a   1.000
_cell.length_b   1.000
_cell.length_c   1.000
_cell.angle_alpha   90.00
_cell.angle_beta   90.00
_cell.angle_gamma   90.00
#
_symmetry.space_group_name_H-M   'P 1'
#
loop_
_entity.id
_entity.type
_entity.pdbx_description
1 polymer ?
#
loop_
_entity_poly.entity_id
_entity_poly.type
_entity_poly.pdbx_seq_one_letter_code
_entity_poly.pdbx_strand_id
1 'polypeptide(L)'
;MSQAGRTVAKISAAPARNLEWLVILADKPGVLERRIQIRPLHSKAFVKLHETGFVSWAGPVFKEHVSQGIRPFIGSVMVVNAESREKVQETLEQDVFVKEGIWDWAGVKIFPFRTIIRQPPE
;
A
#
# COMPACT_ATOMS: atom_id res chain seq x y z
N MET A 1 7.67 -28.33 52.83
CA MET A 1 8.11 -27.59 51.62
C MET A 1 6.88 -27.34 50.76
N SER A 2 6.37 -26.12 50.73
CA SER A 2 5.15 -25.76 50.00
C SER A 2 5.53 -25.25 48.61
N GLN A 3 5.10 -25.95 47.56
CA GLN A 3 5.31 -25.53 46.17
C GLN A 3 4.08 -24.73 45.75
N ALA A 4 4.19 -23.40 45.76
CA ALA A 4 3.18 -22.51 45.21
C ALA A 4 3.23 -22.59 43.68
N GLY A 5 2.16 -23.13 43.07
CA GLY A 5 1.96 -23.10 41.63
C GLY A 5 1.84 -21.66 41.14
N ARG A 6 2.75 -21.26 40.23
CA ARG A 6 2.63 -20.00 39.49
C ARG A 6 1.55 -20.17 38.42
N THR A 7 0.38 -19.59 38.66
CA THR A 7 -0.63 -19.39 37.62
C THR A 7 -0.09 -18.42 36.59
N VAL A 8 0.13 -18.89 35.36
CA VAL A 8 0.46 -18.03 34.22
C VAL A 8 -0.83 -17.31 33.82
N ALA A 9 -0.92 -16.02 34.10
CA ALA A 9 -2.04 -15.20 33.64
C ALA A 9 -2.06 -15.18 32.10
N LYS A 10 -3.22 -15.52 31.50
CA LYS A 10 -3.46 -15.33 30.07
C LYS A 10 -3.42 -13.82 29.79
N ILE A 11 -2.36 -13.37 29.13
CA ILE A 11 -2.31 -12.01 28.58
C ILE A 11 -3.26 -12.02 27.38
N SER A 12 -4.42 -11.39 27.53
CA SER A 12 -5.29 -11.09 26.39
C SER A 12 -4.56 -10.06 25.51
N ALA A 13 -4.25 -10.40 24.27
CA ALA A 13 -3.76 -9.44 23.30
C ALA A 13 -4.82 -8.34 23.12
N ALA A 14 -4.39 -7.07 23.13
CA ALA A 14 -5.26 -5.97 22.76
C ALA A 14 -5.77 -6.19 21.33
N PRO A 15 -7.01 -5.76 20.98
CA PRO A 15 -7.48 -5.86 19.62
C PRO A 15 -6.49 -5.16 18.68
N ALA A 16 -6.12 -5.86 17.61
CA ALA A 16 -5.21 -5.33 16.61
C ALA A 16 -5.79 -4.02 16.05
N ARG A 17 -4.99 -2.96 16.12
CA ARG A 17 -5.38 -1.65 15.58
C ARG A 17 -4.67 -1.46 14.26
N ASN A 18 -5.40 -0.97 13.26
CA ASN A 18 -4.77 -0.56 12.02
C ASN A 18 -3.78 0.59 12.27
N LEU A 19 -2.60 0.48 11.70
CA LEU A 19 -1.55 1.48 11.67
C LEU A 19 -1.41 2.03 10.25
N GLU A 20 -0.98 3.27 10.10
CA GLU A 20 -0.66 3.86 8.80
C GLU A 20 0.70 3.38 8.29
N TRP A 21 0.75 3.06 6.99
CA TRP A 21 1.95 2.62 6.30
C TRP A 21 2.12 3.42 5.00
N LEU A 22 3.31 3.97 4.77
CA LEU A 22 3.69 4.56 3.50
C LEU A 22 4.27 3.47 2.60
N VAL A 23 3.70 3.32 1.41
CA VAL A 23 4.13 2.35 0.41
C VAL A 23 4.59 3.07 -0.84
N ILE A 24 5.82 2.79 -1.27
CA ILE A 24 6.43 3.33 -2.49
C ILE A 24 6.72 2.17 -3.44
N LEU A 25 6.13 2.25 -4.64
CA LEU A 25 6.15 1.22 -5.66
C LEU A 25 6.73 1.79 -6.95
N ALA A 26 7.94 1.38 -7.33
CA ALA A 26 8.52 1.73 -8.62
C ALA A 26 7.91 0.86 -9.73
N ASP A 27 7.72 1.43 -10.92
CA ASP A 27 7.43 0.64 -12.11
C ASP A 27 8.72 -0.05 -12.60
N LYS A 28 8.60 -1.25 -13.17
CA LYS A 28 9.71 -1.90 -13.89
C LYS A 28 10.03 -1.17 -15.20
N PRO A 29 11.26 -1.30 -15.74
CA PRO A 29 11.59 -0.76 -17.06
C PRO A 29 10.70 -1.34 -18.16
N GLY A 30 10.27 -0.50 -19.11
CA GLY A 30 9.55 -0.93 -20.31
C GLY A 30 8.06 -1.29 -20.13
N VAL A 31 7.46 -1.05 -18.96
CA VAL A 31 6.07 -1.47 -18.67
C VAL A 31 5.00 -0.41 -18.96
N LEU A 32 5.36 0.77 -19.46
CA LEU A 32 4.46 1.92 -19.60
C LEU A 32 3.19 1.59 -20.39
N GLU A 33 3.34 0.97 -21.57
CA GLU A 33 2.20 0.63 -22.43
C GLU A 33 1.26 -0.35 -21.75
N ARG A 34 1.80 -1.42 -21.15
CA ARG A 34 1.02 -2.39 -20.40
C ARG A 34 0.33 -1.74 -19.21
N ARG A 35 1.03 -0.91 -18.43
CA ARG A 35 0.47 -0.15 -17.30
C ARG A 35 -0.77 0.62 -17.73
N ILE A 36 -0.70 1.36 -18.84
CA ILE A 36 -1.83 2.14 -19.37
C ILE A 36 -2.99 1.21 -19.75
N GLN A 37 -2.69 0.11 -20.47
CA GLN A 37 -3.69 -0.86 -20.91
C GLN A 37 -4.48 -1.47 -19.74
N ILE A 38 -3.80 -1.88 -18.66
CA ILE A 38 -4.43 -2.56 -17.51
C ILE A 38 -4.84 -1.61 -16.38
N ARG A 39 -4.52 -0.32 -16.48
CA ARG A 39 -4.91 0.70 -15.48
C ARG A 39 -6.41 0.71 -15.17
N PRO A 40 -7.35 0.55 -16.12
CA PRO A 40 -8.77 0.50 -15.80
C PRO A 40 -9.14 -0.64 -14.84
N LEU A 41 -8.48 -1.81 -14.97
CA LEU A 41 -8.68 -2.95 -14.07
C LEU A 41 -8.12 -2.65 -12.67
N HIS A 42 -6.89 -2.14 -12.63
CA HIS A 42 -6.25 -1.68 -11.39
C HIS A 42 -7.12 -0.64 -10.68
N SER A 43 -7.52 0.42 -11.37
CA SER A 43 -8.33 1.51 -10.79
C SER A 43 -9.65 1.02 -10.20
N LYS A 44 -10.35 0.07 -10.86
CA LYS A 44 -11.60 -0.49 -10.33
C LYS A 44 -11.40 -1.27 -9.03
N ALA A 45 -10.35 -2.09 -8.94
CA ALA A 45 -10.02 -2.82 -7.72
C ALA A 45 -9.53 -1.87 -6.61
N PHE A 46 -8.73 -0.87 -6.99
CA PHE A 46 -8.13 0.10 -6.10
C PHE A 46 -9.16 1.03 -5.44
N VAL A 47 -10.23 1.41 -6.14
CA VAL A 47 -11.35 2.17 -5.56
C VAL A 47 -11.99 1.40 -4.39
N LYS A 48 -12.15 0.08 -4.49
CA LYS A 48 -12.67 -0.73 -3.37
C LYS A 48 -11.77 -0.70 -2.16
N LEU A 49 -10.45 -0.60 -2.35
CA LEU A 49 -9.50 -0.47 -1.24
C LEU A 49 -9.65 0.86 -0.51
N HIS A 50 -10.05 1.93 -1.20
CA HIS A 50 -10.46 3.18 -0.55
C HIS A 50 -11.77 3.02 0.23
N GLU A 51 -12.78 2.37 -0.37
CA GLU A 51 -14.10 2.15 0.26
C GLU A 51 -14.00 1.34 1.56
N THR A 52 -13.09 0.37 1.61
CA THR A 52 -12.82 -0.45 2.81
C THR A 52 -11.99 0.26 3.88
N GLY A 53 -11.47 1.46 3.59
CA GLY A 53 -10.54 2.18 4.46
C GLY A 53 -9.12 1.60 4.48
N PHE A 54 -8.81 0.61 3.66
CA PHE A 54 -7.44 0.09 3.53
C PHE A 54 -6.52 1.15 2.92
N VAL A 55 -6.94 1.91 1.91
CA VAL A 55 -6.16 3.03 1.36
C VAL A 55 -6.74 4.36 1.85
N SER A 56 -5.94 5.13 2.58
CA SER A 56 -6.30 6.51 2.97
C SER A 56 -6.17 7.47 1.80
N TRP A 57 -5.03 7.44 1.12
CA TRP A 57 -4.75 8.26 -0.05
C TRP A 57 -3.62 7.69 -0.89
N ALA A 58 -3.63 7.99 -2.19
CA ALA A 58 -2.64 7.48 -3.12
C ALA A 58 -2.55 8.31 -4.40
N GLY A 59 -1.53 8.04 -5.19
CA GLY A 59 -1.39 8.60 -6.53
C GLY A 59 -0.29 7.93 -7.35
N PRO A 60 -0.34 8.09 -8.68
CA PRO A 60 0.79 7.75 -9.52
C PRO A 60 1.97 8.68 -9.23
N VAL A 61 3.18 8.15 -9.34
CA VAL A 61 4.41 8.94 -9.36
C VAL A 61 4.83 9.11 -10.81
N PHE A 62 5.16 10.35 -11.19
CA PHE A 62 5.58 10.71 -12.53
C PHE A 62 7.03 11.17 -12.53
N LYS A 63 7.72 10.97 -13.67
CA LYS A 63 9.07 11.48 -13.89
C LYS A 63 9.11 13.01 -13.89
N GLU A 64 8.05 13.62 -14.39
CA GLU A 64 7.84 15.06 -14.51
C GLU A 64 6.34 15.34 -14.44
N HIS A 65 5.96 16.61 -14.23
CA HIS A 65 4.55 16.98 -14.21
C HIS A 65 3.87 16.68 -15.55
N VAL A 66 2.62 16.24 -15.48
CA VAL A 66 1.80 15.93 -16.65
C VAL A 66 1.66 17.17 -17.51
N SER A 67 2.09 17.08 -18.77
CA SER A 67 1.97 18.12 -19.78
C SER A 67 1.34 17.54 -21.05
N GLN A 68 0.47 18.31 -21.71
CA GLN A 68 -0.18 17.91 -22.97
C GLN A 68 -0.87 16.52 -22.93
N GLY A 69 -1.36 16.09 -21.76
CA GLY A 69 -2.01 14.79 -21.55
C GLY A 69 -1.04 13.60 -21.45
N ILE A 70 0.26 13.82 -21.59
CA ILE A 70 1.29 12.78 -21.45
C ILE A 70 1.50 12.51 -19.95
N ARG A 71 1.38 11.24 -19.56
CA ARG A 71 1.56 10.77 -18.19
C ARG A 71 2.83 9.91 -18.08
N PRO A 72 3.99 10.50 -17.74
CA PRO A 72 5.27 9.81 -17.69
C PRO A 72 5.41 9.03 -16.38
N PHE A 73 4.61 7.98 -16.26
CA PHE A 73 4.53 7.07 -15.13
C PHE A 73 5.90 6.46 -14.78
N ILE A 74 6.27 6.52 -13.49
CA ILE A 74 7.46 5.83 -12.94
C ILE A 74 7.15 5.01 -11.69
N GLY A 75 5.93 5.08 -11.19
CA GLY A 75 5.51 4.31 -10.03
C GLY A 75 4.17 4.73 -9.47
N SER A 76 3.95 4.36 -8.23
CA SER A 76 2.81 4.72 -7.39
C SER A 76 3.26 4.92 -5.95
N VAL A 77 2.53 5.77 -5.23
CA VAL A 77 2.64 5.93 -3.78
C VAL A 77 1.26 5.83 -3.16
N MET A 78 1.19 5.19 -1.99
CA MET A 78 -0.05 5.09 -1.23
C MET A 78 0.23 5.10 0.26
N VAL A 79 -0.73 5.62 1.03
CA VAL A 79 -0.82 5.42 2.47
C VAL A 79 -1.96 4.46 2.74
N VAL A 80 -1.64 3.37 3.44
CA VAL A 80 -2.57 2.28 3.74
C VAL A 80 -2.70 2.04 5.25
N ASN A 81 -3.82 1.46 5.66
CA ASN A 81 -4.14 1.13 7.04
C ASN A 81 -4.19 -0.39 7.22
N ALA A 82 -3.30 -0.93 8.06
CA ALA A 82 -3.26 -2.37 8.33
C ALA A 82 -2.63 -2.67 9.69
N GLU A 83 -2.96 -3.83 10.25
CA GLU A 83 -2.45 -4.29 11.55
C GLU A 83 -0.94 -4.56 11.55
N SER A 84 -0.38 -4.93 10.39
CA SER A 84 1.04 -5.26 10.26
C SER A 84 1.55 -5.03 8.83
N ARG A 85 2.88 -5.04 8.67
CA ARG A 85 3.54 -4.95 7.36
C ARG A 85 3.18 -6.14 6.48
N GLU A 86 3.08 -7.32 7.06
CA GLU A 86 2.71 -8.56 6.36
C GLU A 86 1.29 -8.42 5.80
N LYS A 87 0.37 -7.83 6.56
CA LYS A 87 -0.99 -7.62 6.07
C LYS A 87 -1.06 -6.61 4.92
N VAL A 88 -0.19 -5.60 4.92
CA VAL A 88 -0.01 -4.71 3.76
C VAL A 88 0.45 -5.51 2.55
N GLN A 89 1.47 -6.35 2.70
CA GLN A 89 2.01 -7.17 1.62
C GLN A 89 0.96 -8.13 1.05
N GLU A 90 0.32 -8.95 1.89
CA GLU A 90 -0.72 -9.90 1.47
C GLU A 90 -1.83 -9.23 0.64
N THR A 91 -2.27 -8.04 1.09
CA THR A 91 -3.34 -7.30 0.42
C THR A 91 -2.88 -6.75 -0.92
N LEU A 92 -1.69 -6.16 -0.99
CA LEU A 92 -1.17 -5.52 -2.21
C LEU A 92 -0.64 -6.52 -3.24
N GLU A 93 -0.20 -7.72 -2.85
CA GLU A 93 0.16 -8.80 -3.77
C GLU A 93 -1.00 -9.25 -4.66
N GLN A 94 -2.23 -8.95 -4.24
CA GLN A 94 -3.41 -9.25 -5.03
C GLN A 94 -3.67 -8.24 -6.15
N ASP A 95 -3.00 -7.08 -6.15
CA ASP A 95 -3.16 -6.05 -7.16
C ASP A 95 -2.66 -6.54 -8.53
N VAL A 96 -3.41 -6.19 -9.58
CA VAL A 96 -3.07 -6.55 -10.95
C VAL A 96 -1.73 -5.93 -11.39
N PHE A 97 -1.33 -4.78 -10.87
CA PHE A 97 0.00 -4.21 -11.15
C PHE A 97 1.14 -5.02 -10.53
N VAL A 98 0.91 -5.75 -9.44
CA VAL A 98 1.88 -6.74 -8.92
C VAL A 98 1.86 -7.99 -9.81
N LYS A 99 0.67 -8.57 -10.03
CA LYS A 99 0.50 -9.84 -10.76
C LYS A 99 0.98 -9.79 -12.20
N GLU A 100 0.82 -8.65 -12.86
CA GLU A 100 1.25 -8.41 -14.25
C GLU A 100 2.67 -7.84 -14.34
N GLY A 101 3.39 -7.74 -13.22
CA GLY A 101 4.77 -7.30 -13.20
C GLY A 101 4.98 -5.83 -13.59
N ILE A 102 3.98 -4.97 -13.39
CA ILE A 102 4.13 -3.51 -13.57
C ILE A 102 5.02 -2.96 -12.47
N TRP A 103 4.67 -3.21 -11.21
CA TRP A 103 5.48 -2.76 -10.09
C TRP A 103 6.66 -3.71 -9.86
N ASP A 104 7.80 -3.13 -9.50
CA ASP A 104 8.93 -3.86 -8.96
C ASP A 104 8.64 -4.30 -7.52
N TRP A 105 7.90 -5.41 -7.38
CA TRP A 105 7.50 -5.92 -6.07
C TRP A 105 8.70 -6.31 -5.19
N ALA A 106 9.79 -6.80 -5.79
CA ALA A 106 11.00 -7.15 -5.04
C ALA A 106 11.66 -5.92 -4.39
N GLY A 107 11.53 -4.75 -5.03
CA GLY A 107 12.04 -3.47 -4.56
C GLY A 107 11.04 -2.62 -3.76
N VAL A 108 9.86 -3.14 -3.41
CA VAL A 108 8.83 -2.36 -2.71
C VAL A 108 9.32 -1.84 -1.37
N LYS A 109 9.03 -0.56 -1.08
CA LYS A 109 9.34 0.05 0.22
C LYS A 109 8.06 0.26 1.01
N ILE A 110 8.03 -0.27 2.23
CA ILE A 110 6.90 -0.17 3.16
C ILE A 110 7.45 0.35 4.49
N PHE A 111 6.96 1.50 4.93
CA PHE A 111 7.43 2.18 6.15
C PHE A 111 6.26 2.44 7.10
N PRO A 112 6.44 2.28 8.43
CA PRO A 112 5.53 2.87 9.40
C PRO A 112 5.42 4.38 9.15
N PHE A 113 4.21 4.89 9.08
CA PHE A 113 3.94 6.28 8.73
C PHE A 113 2.83 6.85 9.60
N ARG A 114 2.73 8.18 9.68
CA ARG A 114 1.60 8.86 10.30
C ARG A 114 1.31 10.13 9.52
N THR A 115 0.09 10.26 9.01
CA THR A 115 -0.39 11.49 8.41
C THR A 115 -0.60 12.53 9.51
N ILE A 116 0.08 13.68 9.42
CA ILE A 116 -0.17 14.82 10.31
C ILE A 116 -1.25 15.72 9.69
N ILE A 117 -1.02 16.19 8.46
CA ILE A 117 -1.97 16.95 7.65
C ILE A 117 -1.76 16.53 6.19
N ARG A 118 -2.83 16.35 5.42
CA ARG A 118 -2.79 16.23 3.95
C ARG A 118 -3.70 17.29 3.34
N GLN A 119 -3.11 18.24 2.61
CA GLN A 119 -3.82 19.24 1.83
C GLN A 119 -3.46 19.02 0.35
N PRO A 120 -4.43 18.71 -0.53
CA PRO A 120 -4.16 18.65 -1.96
C PRO A 120 -3.86 20.07 -2.50
N PRO A 121 -3.14 20.18 -3.63
CA PRO A 121 -2.98 21.47 -4.32
C PRO A 121 -4.35 22.03 -4.73
N GLU A 122 -4.44 23.37 -4.75
CA GLU A 122 -5.59 24.13 -5.26
C GLU A 122 -5.85 23.87 -6.75
#